data_AF-A0A087M175-F1
#
_entry.id   AF-A0A087M175-F1
#
_cell.length_a   1.000
_cell.length_b   1.000
_cell.length_c   1.000
_cell.angle_alpha   90.00
_cell.angle_beta   90.00
_cell.angle_gamma   90.00
#
_symmetry.space_group_name_H-M   'P 1'
#
loop_
_entity.id
_entity.type
_entity.pdbx_description
1 polymer ?
#
loop_
_entity_poly.entity_id
_entity_poly.type
_entity_poly.pdbx_seq_one_letter_code
_entity_poly.pdbx_strand_id
1 'polypeptide(L)'
;MSLFVRPQDLKSKSRTLRHRDTRRKLSSILFDSLSRLDEVAVIGSDPLVTHFAVSLGLEAASLATCQAMLDERLVTLVGVPSRHWFRPDTMKLLLSLKAEMERCGRPCVLLPQRAITMLARRDAGRERARMLIELIRDPVRMGVDHACCSRHIGDPVGCRAMQLLTGTDCLP
;
A
#
# COMPACT_ATOMS: atom_id res chain seq x y z
N MET A 1 -34.16 29.60 -8.79
CA MET A 1 -32.84 29.82 -8.17
C MET A 1 -31.85 28.84 -8.77
N SER A 2 -31.03 29.29 -9.72
CA SER A 2 -30.06 28.43 -10.41
C SER A 2 -28.75 28.40 -9.60
N LEU A 3 -28.38 27.24 -9.07
CA LEU A 3 -27.11 27.05 -8.35
C LEU A 3 -25.97 27.09 -9.38
N PHE A 4 -25.31 28.24 -9.49
CA PHE A 4 -24.05 28.37 -10.21
C PHE A 4 -22.97 27.55 -9.48
N VAL A 5 -22.76 26.31 -9.92
CA VAL A 5 -21.63 25.49 -9.49
C VAL A 5 -20.37 26.06 -10.14
N ARG A 6 -19.44 26.58 -9.35
CA ARG A 6 -18.18 27.13 -9.86
C ARG A 6 -17.35 25.99 -10.51
N PRO A 7 -16.70 26.20 -11.67
CA PRO A 7 -15.91 25.17 -12.36
C PRO A 7 -14.81 24.53 -11.50
N GLN A 8 -14.30 25.25 -10.50
CA GLN A 8 -13.31 24.74 -9.54
C GLN A 8 -13.88 23.66 -8.60
N ASP A 9 -15.17 23.73 -8.25
CA ASP A 9 -15.86 22.73 -7.41
C ASP A 9 -16.16 21.43 -8.16
N LEU A 10 -16.29 21.48 -9.49
CA LEU A 10 -16.43 20.29 -10.34
C LEU A 10 -15.10 19.53 -10.48
N LYS A 11 -13.98 20.26 -10.59
CA LYS A 11 -12.64 19.67 -10.67
C LYS A 11 -12.20 19.02 -9.35
N SER A 12 -12.52 19.64 -8.21
CA SER A 12 -12.20 19.09 -6.88
C SER A 12 -12.97 17.79 -6.60
N LYS A 13 -14.29 17.77 -6.88
CA LYS A 13 -15.13 16.56 -6.77
C LYS A 13 -14.63 15.42 -7.65
N SER A 14 -14.24 15.71 -8.89
CA SER A 14 -13.66 14.72 -9.81
C SER A 14 -12.35 14.11 -9.28
N ARG A 15 -11.47 14.92 -8.67
CA ARG A 15 -10.20 14.44 -8.09
C ARG A 15 -10.42 13.54 -6.87
N THR A 16 -11.27 13.96 -5.94
CA THR A 16 -11.60 13.18 -4.74
C THR A 16 -12.26 11.85 -5.09
N LEU A 17 -13.13 11.82 -6.10
CA LEU A 17 -13.73 10.59 -6.61
C LEU A 17 -12.67 9.63 -7.17
N ARG A 18 -11.76 10.12 -8.02
CA ARG A 18 -10.66 9.29 -8.58
C ARG A 18 -9.74 8.71 -7.49
N HIS A 19 -9.45 9.48 -6.44
CA HIS A 19 -8.66 8.99 -5.30
C HIS A 19 -9.38 7.85 -4.58
N ARG A 20 -10.67 8.02 -4.31
CA ARG A 20 -11.52 7.00 -3.68
C ARG A 20 -11.60 5.73 -4.53
N ASP A 21 -11.72 5.86 -5.84
CA ASP A 21 -11.78 4.72 -6.76
C ASP A 21 -10.44 3.98 -6.83
N THR A 22 -9.33 4.71 -6.88
CA THR A 22 -7.99 4.11 -6.82
C THR A 22 -7.79 3.35 -5.51
N ARG A 23 -8.15 3.96 -4.38
CA ARG A 23 -8.10 3.30 -3.06
C ARG A 23 -8.92 2.02 -3.06
N ARG A 24 -10.20 2.11 -3.44
CA ARG A 24 -11.12 0.96 -3.48
C ARG A 24 -10.58 -0.17 -4.34
N LYS A 25 -10.06 0.16 -5.54
CA LYS A 25 -9.46 -0.81 -6.44
C LYS A 25 -8.27 -1.52 -5.81
N LEU A 26 -7.34 -0.79 -5.19
CA LEU A 26 -6.16 -1.38 -4.56
C LEU A 26 -6.53 -2.24 -3.35
N SER A 27 -7.46 -1.78 -2.50
CA SER A 27 -7.97 -2.57 -1.38
C SER A 27 -8.64 -3.86 -1.86
N SER A 28 -9.47 -3.81 -2.92
CA SER A 28 -10.08 -5.01 -3.50
C SER A 28 -9.03 -5.98 -4.01
N ILE A 29 -8.02 -5.50 -4.74
CA ILE A 29 -6.95 -6.37 -5.25
C ILE A 29 -6.19 -7.05 -4.11
N LEU A 30 -5.81 -6.29 -3.06
CA LEU A 30 -5.15 -6.87 -1.90
C LEU A 30 -6.03 -7.93 -1.21
N PHE A 31 -7.29 -7.59 -0.95
CA PHE A 31 -8.23 -8.49 -0.30
C PHE A 31 -8.43 -9.78 -1.12
N ASP A 32 -8.75 -9.65 -2.41
CA ASP A 32 -9.06 -10.78 -3.29
C ASP A 32 -7.84 -11.67 -3.53
N SER A 33 -6.65 -11.10 -3.66
CA SER A 33 -5.42 -11.86 -3.89
C SER A 33 -4.96 -12.60 -2.64
N LEU A 34 -5.05 -11.97 -1.47
CA LEU A 34 -4.61 -12.58 -0.20
C LEU A 34 -5.61 -13.60 0.32
N SER A 35 -6.92 -13.38 0.16
CA SER A 35 -7.96 -14.33 0.61
C SER A 35 -7.97 -15.65 -0.17
N ARG A 36 -7.17 -15.77 -1.24
CA ARG A 36 -6.98 -17.00 -2.02
C ARG A 36 -5.80 -17.84 -1.52
N LEU A 37 -5.09 -17.37 -0.50
CA LEU A 37 -4.01 -18.08 0.14
C LEU A 37 -4.55 -18.72 1.41
N ASP A 38 -4.39 -20.03 1.53
CA ASP A 38 -4.97 -20.81 2.62
C ASP A 38 -4.31 -20.46 3.96
N GLU A 39 -3.07 -19.98 3.90
CA GLU A 39 -2.24 -19.56 5.02
C GLU A 39 -2.46 -18.10 5.47
N VAL A 40 -3.40 -17.36 4.86
CA VAL A 40 -3.65 -15.94 5.15
C VAL A 40 -5.11 -15.69 5.50
N ALA A 41 -5.37 -15.18 6.70
CA ALA A 41 -6.69 -14.67 7.06
C ALA A 41 -6.74 -13.14 6.86
N VAL A 42 -7.51 -12.68 5.88
CA VAL A 42 -7.70 -11.24 5.63
C VAL A 42 -8.81 -10.69 6.53
N ILE A 43 -8.51 -9.63 7.28
CA ILE A 43 -9.42 -9.05 8.29
C ILE A 43 -10.17 -7.84 7.72
N GLY A 44 -9.50 -7.01 6.90
CA GLY A 44 -10.11 -5.83 6.29
C GLY A 44 -9.27 -4.57 6.45
N SER A 45 -9.89 -3.41 6.68
CA SER A 45 -9.17 -2.14 6.87
C SER A 45 -8.62 -2.00 8.29
N ASP A 46 -7.44 -1.39 8.44
CA ASP A 46 -6.87 -1.06 9.76
C ASP A 46 -7.21 0.39 10.17
N PRO A 47 -8.01 0.62 11.24
CA PRO A 47 -8.38 1.96 11.69
C PRO A 47 -7.19 2.80 12.18
N LEU A 48 -6.12 2.17 12.69
CA LEU A 48 -4.94 2.88 13.19
C LEU A 48 -4.20 3.62 12.07
N VAL A 49 -4.22 3.06 10.86
CA VAL A 49 -3.67 3.75 9.68
C VAL A 49 -4.40 5.07 9.46
N THR A 50 -5.73 5.09 9.59
CA THR A 50 -6.49 6.34 9.44
C THR A 50 -6.17 7.32 10.56
N HIS A 51 -6.10 6.83 11.80
CA HIS A 51 -5.78 7.66 12.97
C HIS A 51 -4.44 8.37 12.81
N PHE A 52 -3.36 7.63 12.51
CA PHE A 52 -2.02 8.21 12.36
C PHE A 52 -1.83 8.98 11.06
N ALA A 53 -2.48 8.57 9.96
CA ALA A 53 -2.39 9.33 8.71
C ALA A 53 -2.95 10.75 8.90
N VAL A 54 -4.08 10.90 9.58
CA VAL A 54 -4.70 12.21 9.84
C VAL A 54 -3.79 13.08 10.71
N SER A 55 -3.20 12.54 11.78
CA SER A 55 -2.30 13.31 12.65
C SER A 55 -1.03 13.80 11.94
N LEU A 56 -0.56 13.05 10.93
CA LEU A 56 0.61 13.40 10.10
C LEU A 56 0.25 14.30 8.90
N GLY A 57 -1.01 14.71 8.76
CA GLY A 57 -1.47 15.54 7.63
C GLY A 57 -1.57 14.78 6.29
N LEU A 58 -1.60 13.45 6.33
CA LEU A 58 -1.84 12.62 5.15
C LEU A 58 -3.35 12.51 4.85
N GLU A 59 -3.71 12.52 3.57
CA GLU A 59 -5.08 12.22 3.14
C GLU A 59 -5.34 10.71 3.29
N ALA A 60 -5.86 10.25 4.44
CA ALA A 60 -6.12 8.82 4.70
C ALA A 60 -7.02 8.17 3.61
N ALA A 61 -7.95 8.94 3.02
CA ALA A 61 -8.81 8.49 1.93
C ALA A 61 -8.05 8.16 0.61
N SER A 62 -6.77 8.54 0.53
CA SER A 62 -5.90 8.22 -0.59
C SER A 62 -5.18 6.88 -0.45
N LEU A 63 -5.11 6.31 0.76
CA LEU A 63 -4.35 5.11 1.07
C LEU A 63 -5.25 3.89 1.11
N ALA A 64 -4.88 2.83 0.40
CA ALA A 64 -5.54 1.54 0.53
C ALA A 64 -5.00 0.82 1.75
N THR A 65 -5.85 0.15 2.52
CA THR A 65 -5.45 -0.57 3.72
C THR A 65 -5.98 -1.99 3.68
N CYS A 66 -5.16 -2.93 4.08
CA CYS A 66 -5.52 -4.33 4.25
C CYS A 66 -4.76 -4.89 5.46
N GLN A 67 -5.47 -5.36 6.47
CA GLN A 67 -4.93 -6.09 7.60
C GLN A 67 -5.07 -7.59 7.32
N ALA A 68 -4.01 -8.33 7.57
CA ALA A 68 -3.97 -9.77 7.40
C ALA A 68 -3.30 -10.43 8.62
N MET A 69 -3.77 -11.61 8.98
CA MET A 69 -3.10 -12.51 9.91
C MET A 69 -2.18 -13.43 9.12
N LEU A 70 -0.88 -13.38 9.43
CA LEU A 70 0.16 -14.21 8.86
C LEU A 70 0.87 -14.93 10.02
N ASP A 71 0.80 -16.25 10.08
CA ASP A 71 1.46 -17.05 11.14
C ASP A 71 1.15 -16.53 12.55
N GLU A 72 -0.15 -16.31 12.84
CA GLU A 72 -0.65 -15.75 14.11
C GLU A 72 -0.23 -14.29 14.41
N ARG A 73 0.45 -13.63 13.47
CA ARG A 73 0.86 -12.24 13.57
C ARG A 73 -0.01 -11.34 12.69
N LEU A 74 -0.59 -10.32 13.30
CA LEU A 74 -1.28 -9.27 12.56
C LEU A 74 -0.26 -8.38 11.82
N VAL A 75 -0.46 -8.23 10.52
CA VAL A 75 0.33 -7.34 9.67
C VAL A 75 -0.60 -6.39 8.92
N THR A 76 -0.21 -5.12 8.87
CA THR A 76 -0.93 -4.09 8.12
C THR A 76 -0.22 -3.82 6.80
N LEU A 77 -0.95 -3.96 5.69
CA LEU A 77 -0.51 -3.58 4.36
C LEU A 77 -1.17 -2.25 3.97
N VAL A 78 -0.35 -1.27 3.63
CA VAL A 78 -0.79 0.04 3.16
C VAL A 78 -0.45 0.18 1.69
N GLY A 79 -1.46 0.10 0.83
CA GLY A 79 -1.32 0.36 -0.59
C GLY A 79 -1.19 1.86 -0.88
N VAL A 80 -0.02 2.24 -1.41
CA VAL A 80 0.38 3.60 -1.69
C VAL A 80 0.21 3.90 -3.18
N PRO A 81 -0.66 4.85 -3.57
CA PRO A 81 -0.76 5.33 -4.95
C PRO A 81 0.58 5.83 -5.49
N SER A 82 0.85 5.60 -6.79
CA SER A 82 2.13 5.97 -7.40
C SER A 82 2.50 7.45 -7.19
N ARG A 83 1.51 8.35 -7.23
CA ARG A 83 1.70 9.80 -7.00
C ARG A 83 2.25 10.14 -5.60
N HIS A 84 2.03 9.27 -4.61
CA HIS A 84 2.52 9.44 -3.25
C HIS A 84 3.87 8.72 -3.06
N TRP A 85 4.02 7.54 -3.67
CA TRP A 85 5.26 6.74 -3.61
C TRP A 85 6.49 7.48 -4.16
N PHE A 86 6.32 8.17 -5.29
CA PHE A 86 7.42 8.88 -5.96
C PHE A 86 7.60 10.33 -5.50
N ARG A 87 6.80 10.81 -4.54
CA ARG A 87 6.93 12.16 -3.99
C ARG A 87 7.70 12.12 -2.66
N PRO A 88 8.92 12.67 -2.58
CA PRO A 88 9.75 12.56 -1.38
C PRO A 88 9.06 13.04 -0.11
N ASP A 89 8.37 14.18 -0.15
CA ASP A 89 7.70 14.75 1.03
C ASP A 89 6.57 13.86 1.53
N THR A 90 5.75 13.32 0.62
CA THR A 90 4.69 12.38 1.00
C THR A 90 5.27 11.06 1.49
N MET A 91 6.33 10.57 0.85
CA MET A 91 6.95 9.31 1.24
C MET A 91 7.63 9.39 2.62
N LYS A 92 8.22 10.53 2.99
CA LYS A 92 8.67 10.80 4.36
C LYS A 92 7.54 10.66 5.37
N LEU A 93 6.39 11.30 5.11
CA LEU A 93 5.21 11.19 5.97
C LEU A 93 4.68 9.74 6.05
N LEU A 94 4.71 9.00 4.94
CA LEU A 94 4.32 7.58 4.93
C LEU A 94 5.27 6.70 5.74
N LEU A 95 6.57 6.98 5.71
CA LEU A 95 7.55 6.30 6.56
C LEU A 95 7.34 6.66 8.04
N SER A 96 6.99 7.91 8.35
CA SER A 96 6.57 8.30 9.72
C SER A 96 5.31 7.56 10.15
N LEU A 97 4.31 7.42 9.27
CA LEU A 97 3.11 6.61 9.52
C LEU A 97 3.47 5.16 9.84
N LYS A 98 4.34 4.55 9.04
CA LYS A 98 4.85 3.19 9.28
C LYS A 98 5.53 3.09 10.65
N ALA A 99 6.41 4.04 10.98
CA ALA A 99 7.11 4.05 12.26
C ALA A 99 6.15 4.17 13.46
N GLU A 100 5.10 4.98 13.37
CA GLU A 100 4.06 5.07 14.42
C GLU A 100 3.28 3.75 14.58
N MET A 101 2.91 3.12 13.47
CA MET A 101 2.27 1.79 13.51
C MET A 101 3.18 0.76 14.19
N GLU A 102 4.44 0.70 13.79
CA GLU A 102 5.42 -0.24 14.35
C GLU A 102 5.67 0.01 15.84
N ARG A 103 5.72 1.28 16.27
CA ARG A 103 5.85 1.68 17.67
C ARG A 103 4.67 1.22 18.54
N CYS A 104 3.49 1.05 17.95
CA CYS A 104 2.31 0.46 18.60
C CYS A 104 2.25 -1.07 18.51
N GLY A 105 3.35 -1.73 18.13
CA GLY A 105 3.39 -3.18 17.96
C GLY A 105 2.60 -3.68 16.75
N ARG A 106 2.36 -2.81 15.76
CA ARG A 106 1.67 -3.15 14.51
C ARG A 106 2.66 -3.15 13.34
N PRO A 107 3.16 -4.33 12.92
CA PRO A 107 3.96 -4.46 11.71
C PRO A 107 3.23 -3.82 10.52
N CYS A 108 3.91 -2.94 9.81
CA CYS A 108 3.32 -2.18 8.72
C CYS A 108 4.22 -2.24 7.49
N VAL A 109 3.64 -2.60 6.35
CA VAL A 109 4.34 -2.63 5.06
C VAL A 109 3.66 -1.67 4.10
N LEU A 110 4.44 -0.74 3.55
CA LEU A 110 3.98 0.17 2.51
C LEU A 110 4.20 -0.50 1.15
N LEU A 111 3.13 -0.69 0.38
CA LEU A 111 3.17 -1.38 -0.91
C LEU A 111 2.85 -0.41 -2.06
N PRO A 112 3.72 -0.29 -3.08
CA PRO A 112 3.44 0.58 -4.22
C PRO A 112 2.27 0.06 -5.06
N GLN A 113 1.44 0.98 -5.55
CA GLN A 113 0.30 0.70 -6.41
C GLN A 113 0.64 -0.25 -7.56
N ARG A 114 1.79 -0.04 -8.23
CA ARG A 114 2.20 -0.88 -9.36
C ARG A 114 2.38 -2.35 -8.93
N ALA A 115 3.03 -2.60 -7.78
CA ALA A 115 3.20 -3.95 -7.26
C ALA A 115 1.84 -4.61 -6.96
N ILE A 116 0.94 -3.87 -6.30
CA ILE A 116 -0.41 -4.35 -6.00
C ILE A 116 -1.17 -4.71 -7.28
N THR A 117 -1.11 -3.86 -8.32
CA THR A 117 -1.82 -4.13 -9.57
C THR A 117 -1.36 -5.40 -10.29
N MET A 118 -0.15 -5.90 -10.00
CA MET A 118 0.34 -7.16 -10.55
C MET A 118 -0.32 -8.39 -9.94
N LEU A 119 -0.88 -8.27 -8.74
CA LEU A 119 -1.61 -9.35 -8.07
C LEU A 119 -2.96 -9.65 -8.75
N ALA A 120 -3.52 -8.67 -9.45
CA ALA A 120 -4.79 -8.81 -10.17
C ALA A 120 -4.70 -9.60 -11.49
N ARG A 121 -3.49 -9.94 -11.96
CA ARG A 121 -3.31 -10.68 -13.22
C ARG A 121 -3.72 -12.13 -13.04
N ARG A 122 -4.66 -12.61 -13.87
CA ARG A 122 -5.33 -13.92 -13.71
C ARG A 122 -4.36 -15.10 -13.66
N ASP A 123 -3.34 -15.10 -14.51
CA ASP A 123 -2.52 -16.30 -14.74
C ASP A 123 -1.43 -16.51 -13.68
N ALA A 124 -1.10 -15.48 -12.90
CA ALA A 124 0.00 -15.51 -11.93
C ALA A 124 -0.37 -14.91 -10.55
N GLY A 125 -1.63 -14.53 -10.34
CA GLY A 125 -2.04 -13.79 -9.15
C GLY A 125 -1.78 -14.53 -7.83
N ARG A 126 -2.06 -15.85 -7.78
CA ARG A 126 -1.82 -16.66 -6.57
C ARG A 126 -0.34 -16.78 -6.23
N GLU A 127 0.50 -17.09 -7.23
CA GLU A 127 1.95 -17.23 -7.04
C GLU A 127 2.60 -15.92 -6.60
N ARG A 128 2.18 -14.80 -7.20
CA ARG A 128 2.63 -13.47 -6.80
C ARG A 128 2.17 -13.07 -5.41
N ALA A 129 0.96 -13.46 -5.02
CA ALA A 129 0.48 -13.23 -3.67
C ALA A 129 1.31 -14.04 -2.66
N ARG A 130 1.61 -15.31 -2.94
CA ARG A 130 2.54 -16.12 -2.11
C ARG A 130 3.91 -15.47 -1.99
N MET A 131 4.49 -15.04 -3.11
CA MET A 131 5.78 -14.36 -3.13
C MET A 131 5.77 -13.09 -2.28
N LEU A 132 4.68 -12.32 -2.30
CA LEU A 132 4.51 -11.15 -1.44
C LEU A 132 4.45 -11.56 0.04
N ILE A 133 3.72 -12.62 0.39
CA ILE A 133 3.63 -13.11 1.77
C ILE A 133 4.99 -13.61 2.28
N GLU A 134 5.72 -14.39 1.49
CA GLU A 134 7.07 -14.85 1.85
C GLU A 134 8.02 -13.67 2.06
N LEU A 135 7.94 -12.64 1.24
CA LEU A 135 8.69 -11.38 1.42
C LEU A 135 8.34 -10.67 2.74
N ILE A 136 7.07 -10.68 3.15
CA ILE A 136 6.64 -10.06 4.40
C ILE A 136 7.09 -10.89 5.61
N ARG A 137 7.06 -12.22 5.51
CA ARG A 137 7.47 -13.17 6.55
C ARG A 137 8.96 -13.06 6.84
N ASP A 138 9.78 -13.12 5.80
CA ASP A 138 11.23 -13.16 5.92
C ASP A 138 11.90 -12.22 4.90
N PRO A 139 11.86 -10.91 5.16
CA PRO A 139 12.42 -9.92 4.24
C PRO A 139 13.93 -10.11 4.04
N VAL A 140 14.66 -10.53 5.08
CA VAL A 140 16.11 -10.74 5.03
C VAL A 140 16.46 -11.87 4.08
N ARG A 141 15.81 -13.03 4.21
CA ARG A 141 16.01 -14.17 3.30
C ARG A 141 15.63 -13.83 1.86
N MET A 142 14.67 -12.92 1.67
CA MET A 142 14.21 -12.45 0.37
C MET A 142 15.09 -11.33 -0.22
N GLY A 143 16.21 -11.03 0.42
CA GLY A 143 17.22 -10.09 -0.06
C GLY A 143 16.87 -8.63 0.19
N VAL A 144 16.08 -8.33 1.23
CA VAL A 144 15.88 -6.96 1.70
C VAL A 144 17.04 -6.59 2.62
N ASP A 145 18.09 -6.00 2.05
CA ASP A 145 19.05 -5.19 2.79
C ASP A 145 18.48 -3.76 2.93
N HIS A 146 18.80 -3.05 4.01
CA HIS A 146 18.12 -1.79 4.38
C HIS A 146 18.25 -0.63 3.36
N ALA A 147 18.86 -0.85 2.20
CA ALA A 147 18.99 0.11 1.12
C ALA A 147 18.04 -0.24 -0.04
N CYS A 148 17.14 0.68 -0.37
CA CYS A 148 16.42 0.62 -1.64
C CYS A 148 17.42 0.56 -2.80
N CYS A 149 17.35 -0.47 -3.66
CA CYS A 149 18.27 -0.65 -4.80
C CYS A 149 18.33 0.58 -5.72
N SER A 150 17.27 1.40 -5.74
CA SER A 150 17.17 2.60 -6.55
C SER A 150 17.56 3.91 -5.85
N ARG A 151 18.17 3.87 -4.65
CA ARG A 151 18.58 5.06 -3.84
C ARG A 151 17.45 6.05 -3.54
N HIS A 152 16.19 5.63 -3.64
CA HIS A 152 15.01 6.44 -3.34
C HIS A 152 14.59 6.26 -1.88
N ILE A 153 13.99 7.28 -1.28
CA ILE A 153 13.37 7.19 0.05
C ILE A 153 12.10 6.35 -0.11
N GLY A 154 12.08 5.12 0.41
CA GLY A 154 10.97 4.20 0.28
C GLY A 154 10.96 3.13 1.35
N ASP A 155 9.88 2.34 1.40
CA ASP A 155 9.85 1.14 2.25
C ASP A 155 10.65 0.02 1.57
N PRO A 156 11.74 -0.52 2.17
CA PRO A 156 12.55 -1.56 1.56
C PRO A 156 11.75 -2.79 1.13
N VAL A 157 10.77 -3.21 1.93
CA VAL A 157 9.90 -4.35 1.61
C VAL A 157 9.02 -3.99 0.41
N GLY A 158 8.45 -2.79 0.38
CA GLY A 158 7.66 -2.32 -0.76
C GLY A 158 8.46 -2.17 -2.05
N CYS A 159 9.70 -1.70 -1.96
CA CYS A 159 10.64 -1.63 -3.07
C CYS A 159 10.96 -3.04 -3.61
N ARG A 160 11.23 -3.99 -2.72
CA ARG A 160 11.49 -5.38 -3.11
C ARG A 160 10.27 -6.06 -3.72
N ALA A 161 9.09 -5.80 -3.17
CA ALA A 161 7.82 -6.24 -3.75
C ALA A 161 7.64 -5.69 -5.17
N MET A 162 8.05 -4.44 -5.42
CA MET A 162 8.03 -3.86 -6.77
C MET A 162 8.88 -4.69 -7.73
N GLN A 163 10.15 -4.92 -7.38
CA GLN A 163 11.08 -5.69 -8.20
C GLN A 163 10.59 -7.10 -8.49
N LEU A 164 10.19 -7.83 -7.44
CA LEU A 164 9.77 -9.22 -7.56
C LEU A 164 8.49 -9.37 -8.39
N LEU A 165 7.54 -8.44 -8.26
CA LEU A 165 6.23 -8.57 -8.90
C LEU A 165 6.14 -7.96 -10.30
N THR A 166 6.96 -6.95 -10.63
CA THR A 166 7.00 -6.38 -11.99
C THR A 166 8.27 -6.68 -12.77
N GLY A 167 9.33 -7.17 -12.14
CA GLY A 167 10.65 -7.29 -12.76
C GLY A 167 11.34 -5.95 -13.01
N THR A 168 10.89 -4.86 -12.36
CA THR A 168 11.45 -3.51 -12.52
C THR A 168 11.74 -2.88 -11.17
N ASP A 169 12.81 -2.09 -11.09
CA ASP A 169 13.09 -1.27 -9.93
C ASP A 169 11.96 -0.28 -9.63
N CYS A 170 11.89 0.18 -8.39
CA CYS A 170 10.98 1.24 -7.94
C CYS A 170 11.41 2.64 -8.40
N LEU A 171 11.84 2.76 -9.65
CA LEU A 171 12.14 4.02 -10.32
C LEU A 171 10.85 4.61 -10.94
N PRO A 172 10.76 5.95 -11.05
CA PRO A 172 9.65 6.63 -11.74
C PRO A 172 9.50 6.17 -13.20
#